data_AF-A0AAW9B5R0-F1
#
_entry.id   AF-A0AAW9B5R0-F1
#
_cell.length_a   1.000
_cell.length_b   1.000
_cell.length_c   1.000
_cell.angle_alpha   90.00
_cell.angle_beta   90.00
_cell.angle_gamma   90.00
#
_symmetry.space_group_name_H-M   'P 1'
#
loop_
_entity.id
_entity.type
_entity.pdbx_description
1 polymer ?
#
loop_
_entity_poly.entity_id
_entity_poly.type
_entity_poly.pdbx_seq_one_letter_code
_entity_poly.pdbx_strand_id
1 'polypeptide(L)'
;MAKAAERLAKLEEQRARINAKIQRVRAREQQQKRKEDTRRKVLVGAWILGKVESGEWPEQRLLDGLDSYLERDHDRALFGLPPKQE
;
A
#
# COMPACT_ATOMS: atom_id res chain seq x y z
N MET A 1 -2.57 -39.12 34.95
CA MET A 1 -2.84 -38.73 33.54
C MET A 1 -3.71 -37.47 33.40
N ALA A 2 -4.84 -37.34 34.11
CA ALA A 2 -5.77 -36.20 33.96
C ALA A 2 -5.14 -34.80 34.19
N LYS A 3 -4.34 -34.61 35.25
CA LYS A 3 -3.68 -33.31 35.54
C LYS A 3 -2.69 -32.84 34.46
N ALA A 4 -2.05 -33.79 33.76
CA ALA A 4 -1.12 -33.46 32.67
C ALA A 4 -1.89 -32.99 31.42
N ALA A 5 -3.01 -33.63 31.11
CA ALA A 5 -3.90 -33.23 30.01
C ALA A 5 -4.55 -31.86 30.25
N GLU A 6 -4.99 -31.58 31.48
CA GLU A 6 -5.54 -30.26 31.85
C GLU A 6 -4.49 -29.15 31.74
N ARG A 7 -3.25 -29.42 32.18
CA ARG A 7 -2.14 -28.47 32.04
C ARG A 7 -1.79 -28.23 30.58
N LEU A 8 -1.83 -29.26 29.74
CA LEU A 8 -1.60 -29.14 28.30
C LEU A 8 -2.69 -28.28 27.64
N ALA A 9 -3.97 -28.55 27.90
CA ALA A 9 -5.08 -27.78 27.36
C ALA A 9 -4.99 -26.30 27.73
N LYS A 10 -4.60 -25.98 28.97
CA LYS A 10 -4.39 -24.60 29.42
C LYS A 10 -3.25 -23.91 28.68
N LEU A 11 -2.15 -24.63 28.40
CA LEU A 11 -1.02 -24.10 27.62
C LEU A 11 -1.39 -23.86 26.15
N GLU A 12 -2.18 -24.75 25.55
CA GLU A 12 -2.67 -24.59 24.17
C GLU A 12 -3.61 -23.39 24.06
N GLU A 13 -4.51 -23.22 25.03
CA GLU A 13 -5.39 -22.04 25.08
C GLU A 13 -4.58 -20.75 25.23
N GLN A 14 -3.58 -20.74 26.12
CA GLN A 14 -2.68 -19.60 26.26
C GLN A 14 -1.92 -19.29 24.96
N ARG A 15 -1.41 -20.32 24.28
CA ARG A 15 -0.74 -20.19 22.98
C ARG A 15 -1.68 -19.62 21.93
N ALA A 16 -2.91 -20.09 21.85
CA ALA A 16 -3.92 -19.59 20.92
C ALA A 16 -4.23 -18.11 21.18
N ARG A 17 -4.40 -17.70 22.45
CA ARG A 17 -4.62 -16.30 22.85
C ARG A 17 -3.43 -15.41 22.48
N ILE A 18 -2.19 -15.85 22.75
CA ILE A 18 -0.98 -15.11 22.39
C ILE A 18 -0.85 -14.97 20.87
N ASN A 19 -1.06 -16.06 20.12
CA ASN A 19 -1.02 -16.04 18.66
C ASN A 19 -2.05 -15.06 18.08
N ALA A 20 -3.28 -15.07 18.59
CA ALA A 20 -4.30 -14.11 18.18
C ALA A 20 -3.87 -12.66 18.44
N LYS A 21 -3.22 -12.39 19.59
CA LYS A 21 -2.67 -11.06 19.90
C LYS A 21 -1.54 -10.67 18.95
N ILE A 22 -0.61 -11.58 18.64
CA ILE A 22 0.48 -11.35 17.68
C ILE A 22 -0.10 -11.00 16.31
N GLN A 23 -1.07 -11.77 15.81
CA GLN A 23 -1.69 -11.50 14.51
C GLN A 23 -2.39 -10.15 14.47
N ARG A 24 -3.08 -9.76 15.55
CA ARG A 24 -3.70 -8.43 15.64
C ARG A 24 -2.68 -7.29 15.59
N VAL A 25 -1.55 -7.43 16.28
CA VAL A 25 -0.48 -6.41 16.25
C VAL A 25 0.13 -6.32 14.85
N ARG A 26 0.49 -7.46 14.24
CA ARG A 26 1.03 -7.50 12.87
C ARG A 26 0.07 -6.90 11.85
N ALA A 27 -1.22 -7.20 11.95
CA ALA A 27 -2.23 -6.65 11.06
C ALA A 27 -2.34 -5.12 11.19
N ARG A 28 -2.29 -4.59 12.42
CA ARG A 28 -2.28 -3.14 12.67
C ARG A 28 -1.03 -2.47 12.10
N GLU A 29 0.15 -3.04 12.30
CA GLU A 29 1.40 -2.51 11.73
C GLU A 29 1.37 -2.52 10.20
N GLN A 30 0.90 -3.62 9.60
CA GLN A 30 0.79 -3.72 8.15
C GLN A 30 -0.22 -2.69 7.59
N GLN A 31 -1.34 -2.47 8.29
CA GLN A 31 -2.31 -1.45 7.92
C GLN A 31 -1.71 -0.05 8.02
N GLN A 32 -0.97 0.24 9.09
CA GLN A 32 -0.31 1.53 9.28
C GLN A 32 0.73 1.79 8.18
N LYS A 33 1.58 0.80 7.88
CA LYS A 33 2.55 0.89 6.78
C LYS A 33 1.89 1.17 5.44
N ARG A 34 0.76 0.51 5.13
CA ARG A 34 0.00 0.77 3.90
C ARG A 34 -0.55 2.20 3.88
N LYS A 35 -1.12 2.68 4.98
CA LYS A 35 -1.63 4.06 5.09
C LYS A 35 -0.52 5.08 4.86
N GLU A 36 0.64 4.88 5.48
CA GLU A 36 1.80 5.76 5.34
C GLU A 36 2.35 5.75 3.90
N ASP A 37 2.46 4.57 3.28
CA ASP A 37 2.89 4.43 1.89
C ASP A 37 1.92 5.13 0.92
N THR A 38 0.61 4.90 1.07
CA THR A 38 -0.41 5.62 0.28
C THR A 38 -0.30 7.13 0.49
N ARG A 39 -0.16 7.59 1.74
CA ARG A 39 -0.02 9.02 2.04
C ARG A 39 1.24 9.61 1.39
N ARG A 40 2.37 8.90 1.44
CA ARG A 40 3.62 9.32 0.79
C ARG A 40 3.44 9.47 -0.71
N LYS A 41 2.84 8.47 -1.38
CA LYS A 41 2.59 8.51 -2.82
C LYS A 41 1.68 9.67 -3.22
N VAL A 42 0.61 9.91 -2.46
CA VAL A 42 -0.30 11.04 -2.69
C VAL A 42 0.42 12.38 -2.53
N LEU A 43 1.24 12.54 -1.48
CA LEU A 43 1.97 13.79 -1.26
C LEU A 43 3.01 14.07 -2.34
N VAL A 44 3.72 13.03 -2.80
CA VAL A 44 4.67 13.17 -3.93
C VAL A 44 3.93 13.57 -5.21
N GLY A 45 2.80 12.92 -5.51
CA GLY A 45 1.98 13.27 -6.66
C GLY A 45 1.46 14.71 -6.60
N ALA A 46 0.90 15.12 -5.46
CA ALA A 46 0.42 16.49 -5.25
C ALA A 46 1.53 17.54 -5.39
N TRP A 47 2.73 17.24 -4.91
CA TRP A 47 3.88 18.14 -5.05
C TRP A 47 4.31 18.32 -6.51
N ILE A 48 4.41 17.23 -7.28
CA ILE A 48 4.76 17.31 -8.71
C ILE A 48 3.68 18.07 -9.49
N LEU A 49 2.40 17.77 -9.25
CA LEU A 49 1.29 18.48 -9.89
C LEU A 49 1.35 19.98 -9.58
N GLY A 50 1.58 20.36 -8.33
CA GLY A 50 1.76 21.77 -7.96
C GLY A 50 2.94 22.45 -8.66
N LYS A 51 4.02 21.73 -8.95
CA LYS A 51 5.17 22.24 -9.73
C LYS A 51 4.85 22.42 -11.22
N VAL A 52 4.00 21.55 -11.76
CA VAL A 52 3.51 21.69 -13.13
C VAL A 52 2.57 22.88 -13.24
N GLU A 53 1.62 23.02 -12.31
CA GLU A 53 0.69 24.15 -12.25
C GLU A 53 1.41 25.51 -12.06
N SER A 54 2.51 25.54 -11.29
CA SER A 54 3.31 26.77 -11.13
C SER A 54 4.21 27.10 -12.32
N GLY A 55 4.26 26.22 -13.34
CA GLY A 55 5.13 26.36 -14.51
C GLY A 55 6.62 26.08 -14.23
N GLU A 56 6.97 25.70 -13.01
CA GLU A 56 8.35 25.32 -12.65
C GLU A 56 8.78 23.99 -13.27
N TRP A 57 7.81 23.14 -13.61
CA TRP A 57 8.04 21.85 -14.25
C TRP A 57 7.19 21.71 -15.51
N PRO A 58 7.77 21.36 -16.68
CA PRO A 58 6.99 21.20 -17.91
C PRO A 58 5.98 20.05 -17.83
N GLU A 59 4.71 20.33 -18.10
CA GLU A 59 3.64 19.32 -18.14
C GLU A 59 3.95 18.16 -19.08
N GLN A 60 4.50 18.46 -20.27
CA GLN A 60 4.87 17.42 -21.23
C GLN A 60 5.85 16.39 -20.65
N ARG A 61 6.79 16.84 -19.81
CA ARG A 61 7.75 15.94 -19.17
C ARG A 61 7.07 14.99 -18.18
N LEU A 62 6.00 15.43 -17.52
CA LEU A 62 5.16 14.57 -16.69
C LEU A 62 4.42 13.55 -17.56
N LEU A 63 3.78 14.00 -18.65
CA LEU A 63 3.02 13.13 -19.55
C LEU A 63 3.91 12.06 -20.20
N ASP A 64 5.10 12.42 -20.69
CA ASP A 64 6.06 11.46 -21.27
C ASP A 64 6.50 10.41 -20.23
N GLY A 65 6.72 10.85 -18.99
CA GLY A 65 7.05 9.95 -17.88
C GLY A 65 5.91 8.97 -17.60
N LEU A 66 4.67 9.46 -17.53
CA LEU A 66 3.48 8.64 -17.31
C LEU A 66 3.22 7.70 -18.48
N ASP A 67 3.47 8.13 -19.72
CA ASP A 67 3.33 7.31 -20.92
C ASP A 67 4.27 6.10 -20.90
N SER A 68 5.51 6.29 -20.45
CA SER A 68 6.47 5.20 -20.30
C SER A 68 6.11 4.24 -19.15
N TYR A 69 5.61 4.78 -18.03
CA TYR A 69 5.39 4.04 -16.78
C TYR A 69 4.04 3.30 -16.73
N LEU A 70 2.96 3.92 -17.21
CA LEU A 70 1.62 3.34 -17.11
C LEU A 70 1.41 2.26 -18.16
N GLU A 71 0.94 1.10 -17.72
CA GLU A 71 0.68 -0.05 -18.59
C GLU A 71 -0.80 -0.26 -18.86
N ARG A 72 -1.65 0.01 -17.86
CA ARG A 72 -3.08 -0.31 -17.96
C ARG A 72 -3.83 0.82 -18.65
N ASP A 73 -4.65 0.48 -19.62
CA ASP A 73 -5.41 1.45 -20.41
C ASP A 73 -6.31 2.36 -19.56
N HIS A 74 -6.91 1.84 -18.50
CA HIS A 74 -7.74 2.66 -17.61
C HIS A 74 -6.93 3.73 -16.86
N ASP A 75 -5.70 3.40 -16.45
CA ASP A 75 -4.81 4.34 -15.77
C ASP A 75 -4.28 5.38 -16.77
N ARG A 76 -3.94 4.95 -17.99
CA ARG A 76 -3.49 5.81 -19.10
C ARG A 76 -4.56 6.83 -19.50
N ALA A 77 -5.81 6.40 -19.56
CA ALA A 77 -6.96 7.25 -19.89
C ALA A 77 -7.17 8.40 -18.89
N LEU A 78 -6.78 8.24 -17.61
CA LEU A 78 -6.86 9.32 -16.61
C LEU A 78 -6.00 10.53 -16.97
N PHE A 79 -4.99 10.34 -17.83
CA PHE A 79 -4.05 11.38 -18.28
C PHE A 79 -4.20 11.68 -19.77
N GLY A 80 -5.26 11.20 -20.42
CA GLY A 80 -5.48 11.40 -21.87
C GLY A 80 -4.48 10.65 -22.77
N LEU A 81 -3.77 9.65 -22.24
CA LEU A 81 -2.79 8.87 -22.99
C LEU A 81 -3.49 7.76 -23.80
N PRO A 82 -3.03 7.47 -25.02
CA PRO A 82 -3.59 6.38 -25.82
C PRO A 82 -3.27 5.01 -25.19
N PRO A 83 -4.05 3.95 -25.45
CA PRO A 83 -3.71 2.58 -25.08
C PRO A 83 -2.30 2.21 -25.52
N LYS A 84 -1.59 1.41 -24.71
CA LYS A 84 -0.24 0.97 -25.08
C LYS A 84 -0.39 -0.01 -26.26
N GLN A 85 0.23 0.32 -27.39
CA GLN A 85 0.32 -0.63 -28.50
C GLN A 85 1.30 -1.72 -28.08
N GLU A 86 0.89 -2.98 -28.20
CA GLU A 86 1.74 -4.16 -27.91
C GLU A 86 3.03 -4.17 -28.73
#